data_AF-A0A7T5CDM9-F1
#
_entry.id   AF-A0A7T5CDM9-F1
#
_cell.length_a   1.000
_cell.length_b   1.000
_cell.length_c   1.000
_cell.angle_alpha   90.00
_cell.angle_beta   90.00
_cell.angle_gamma   90.00
#
_symmetry.space_group_name_H-M   'P 1'
#
loop_
_entity.id
_entity.type
_entity.pdbx_description
1 polymer ?
#
loop_
_entity_poly.entity_id
_entity_poly.type
_entity_poly.pdbx_seq_one_letter_code
_entity_poly.pdbx_strand_id
1 'polypeptide(L)'
;CIWEQWRNEGQQEGTRVRDGLRNGVEQALLTLGQGFLQHPANQALRTALNDGTLSKDNYFQQLLRLVYRLIFVFTVEERGVLHP
;
A
#
# COMPACT_ATOMS: atom_id res chain seq x y z
N CYS A 1 -23.52 23.59 13.74
CA CYS A 1 -23.52 22.31 14.48
C CYS A 1 -22.12 21.69 14.45
N ILE A 2 -21.61 21.17 15.58
CA ILE A 2 -20.26 20.57 15.68
C ILE A 2 -20.04 19.47 14.64
N TRP A 3 -21.09 18.70 14.31
CA TRP A 3 -21.06 17.64 13.29
C TRP A 3 -20.91 18.13 11.85
N GLU A 4 -21.46 19.29 11.49
CA GLU A 4 -21.26 19.89 10.16
C GLU A 4 -19.87 20.51 10.02
N GLN A 5 -19.35 21.05 11.13
CA GLN A 5 -18.01 21.61 11.20
C GLN A 5 -16.94 20.50 11.11
N TRP A 6 -17.13 19.38 11.82
CA TRP A 6 -16.30 18.17 11.69
C TRP A 6 -16.39 17.53 10.30
N ARG A 7 -17.56 17.57 9.66
CA ARG A 7 -17.73 17.06 8.29
C ARG A 7 -17.01 17.93 7.26
N ASN A 8 -17.02 19.26 7.45
CA ASN A 8 -16.31 20.20 6.58
C ASN A 8 -14.79 20.19 6.83
N GLU A 9 -14.35 20.13 8.09
CA GLU A 9 -12.94 20.00 8.48
C GLU A 9 -12.37 18.66 7.99
N GLY A 10 -13.10 17.55 8.18
CA GLY A 10 -12.73 16.23 7.65
C GLY A 10 -12.76 16.12 6.12
N GLN A 11 -13.51 16.98 5.40
CA GLN A 11 -13.53 16.98 3.94
C GLN A 11 -12.30 17.66 3.32
N GLN A 12 -11.79 18.73 3.92
CA GLN A 12 -10.58 19.42 3.42
C GLN A 12 -9.29 18.76 3.91
N GLU A 13 -9.23 18.36 5.20
CA GLU A 13 -8.10 17.60 5.76
C GLU A 13 -8.04 16.19 5.12
N GLY A 14 -9.19 15.53 5.00
CA GLY A 14 -9.30 14.16 4.49
C GLY A 14 -8.98 14.03 3.01
N THR A 15 -9.21 15.06 2.18
CA THR A 15 -8.85 15.00 0.76
C THR A 15 -7.34 15.07 0.56
N ARG A 16 -6.65 15.97 1.27
CA ARG A 16 -5.19 16.10 1.20
C ARG A 16 -4.46 14.90 1.80
N VAL A 17 -4.97 14.36 2.91
CA VAL A 17 -4.46 13.11 3.50
C VAL A 17 -4.72 11.91 2.59
N ARG A 18 -5.89 11.84 1.94
CA ARG A 18 -6.23 10.77 1.00
C ARG A 18 -5.42 10.84 -0.30
N ASP A 19 -5.16 12.04 -0.80
CA ASP A 19 -4.29 12.24 -1.98
C ASP A 19 -2.83 11.91 -1.64
N GLY A 20 -2.36 12.29 -0.45
CA GLY A 20 -1.06 11.86 0.07
C GLY A 20 -0.95 10.34 0.21
N LEU A 21 -1.99 9.69 0.75
CA LEU A 21 -2.06 8.24 0.88
C LEU A 21 -2.07 7.57 -0.51
N ARG A 22 -2.82 8.11 -1.47
CA ARG A 22 -2.85 7.60 -2.84
C ARG A 22 -1.45 7.65 -3.47
N ASN A 23 -0.77 8.80 -3.39
CA ASN A 23 0.57 8.96 -3.95
C ASN A 23 1.58 8.03 -3.23
N GLY A 24 1.46 7.88 -1.91
CA GLY A 24 2.30 6.97 -1.13
C GLY A 24 2.08 5.49 -1.50
N VAL A 25 0.82 5.08 -1.70
CA VAL A 25 0.47 3.73 -2.16
C VAL A 25 1.03 3.49 -3.56
N GLU A 26 0.85 4.42 -4.49
CA GLU A 26 1.39 4.32 -5.85
C GLU A 26 2.91 4.15 -5.84
N GLN A 27 3.61 5.00 -5.09
CA GLN A 27 5.05 4.93 -4.97
C GLN A 27 5.50 3.61 -4.34
N ALA A 28 4.84 3.15 -3.28
CA ALA A 28 5.15 1.87 -2.63
C ALA A 28 4.95 0.69 -3.59
N LEU A 29 3.87 0.68 -4.38
CA LEU A 29 3.61 -0.35 -5.38
C LEU A 29 4.70 -0.38 -6.45
N LEU A 30 5.12 0.79 -6.95
CA LEU A 30 6.20 0.89 -7.94
C LEU A 30 7.54 0.42 -7.37
N THR A 31 7.93 0.93 -6.20
CA THR A 31 9.21 0.60 -5.57
C THR A 31 9.29 -0.87 -5.17
N LEU A 32 8.28 -1.40 -4.48
CA LEU A 32 8.25 -2.81 -4.08
C LEU A 32 8.12 -3.72 -5.30
N GLY A 33 7.23 -3.37 -6.23
CA GLY A 33 6.99 -4.16 -7.43
C GLY A 33 8.23 -4.27 -8.32
N GLN A 34 8.92 -3.16 -8.58
CA GLN A 34 10.17 -3.17 -9.35
C GLN A 34 11.30 -3.83 -8.56
N GLY A 35 11.42 -3.53 -7.26
CA GLY A 35 12.45 -4.10 -6.40
C GLY A 35 12.37 -5.64 -6.35
N PHE A 36 11.17 -6.20 -6.22
CA PHE A 36 11.00 -7.65 -6.24
C PHE A 36 11.36 -8.28 -7.58
N LEU A 37 11.11 -7.60 -8.71
CA LEU A 37 11.51 -8.11 -10.02
C LEU A 37 13.02 -8.00 -10.27
N GLN A 38 13.66 -6.94 -9.79
CA GLN A 38 15.09 -6.69 -9.99
C GLN A 38 15.97 -7.54 -9.05
N HIS A 39 15.47 -7.92 -7.87
CA HIS A 39 16.28 -8.62 -6.88
C HIS A 39 16.73 -10.01 -7.38
N PRO A 40 18.03 -10.33 -7.40
CA PRO A 40 18.55 -11.55 -8.05
C PRO A 40 17.97 -12.83 -7.45
N ALA A 41 17.72 -12.88 -6.13
CA ALA A 41 17.15 -14.05 -5.46
C ALA A 41 15.68 -14.36 -5.85
N ASN A 42 14.97 -13.41 -6.48
CA ASN A 42 13.57 -13.58 -6.86
C ASN A 42 13.40 -14.20 -8.25
N GLN A 43 14.30 -15.10 -8.64
CA GLN A 43 14.25 -15.77 -9.94
C GLN A 43 12.94 -16.54 -10.11
N ALA A 44 12.44 -17.19 -9.07
CA ALA A 44 11.17 -17.92 -9.11
C ALA A 44 9.99 -17.02 -9.48
N LEU A 45 9.94 -15.78 -8.95
CA LEU A 45 8.90 -14.79 -9.29
C LEU A 45 8.98 -14.39 -10.77
N ARG A 46 10.19 -14.10 -11.26
CA ARG A 46 10.39 -13.75 -12.68
C ARG A 46 9.99 -14.90 -13.61
N THR A 47 10.37 -16.13 -13.26
CA THR A 47 9.97 -17.33 -14.02
C THR A 47 8.45 -17.47 -14.05
N ALA A 48 7.78 -17.36 -12.91
CA ALA A 48 6.33 -17.49 -12.82
C ALA A 48 5.56 -16.42 -13.63
N LEU A 49 6.12 -15.21 -13.73
CA LEU A 49 5.55 -14.15 -14.58
C LEU A 49 5.82 -14.39 -16.07
N ASN A 50 6.97 -14.95 -16.41
CA ASN A 50 7.37 -15.22 -17.79
C ASN A 50 6.61 -16.43 -18.39
N ASP A 51 6.40 -17.48 -17.59
CA ASP A 51 5.66 -18.68 -18.02
C ASP A 51 4.13 -18.53 -17.87
N GLY A 52 3.68 -17.45 -17.25
CA GLY A 52 2.25 -17.13 -17.08
C GLY A 52 1.55 -17.87 -15.94
N THR A 53 2.27 -18.66 -15.13
CA THR A 53 1.71 -19.29 -13.92
C THR A 53 1.30 -18.24 -12.88
N LEU A 54 1.92 -17.07 -12.91
CA LEU A 54 1.48 -15.86 -12.23
C LEU A 54 1.10 -14.79 -13.26
N SER A 55 -0.17 -14.37 -13.26
CA SER A 55 -0.59 -13.23 -14.08
C SER A 55 -0.12 -11.90 -13.49
N LYS A 56 0.04 -10.88 -14.35
CA LYS A 56 0.38 -9.51 -13.93
C LYS A 56 -0.64 -8.95 -12.95
N ASP A 57 -1.93 -9.20 -13.19
CA ASP A 57 -3.02 -8.81 -12.29
C ASP A 57 -2.88 -9.46 -10.92
N ASN A 58 -2.61 -10.78 -10.86
CA ASN A 58 -2.42 -11.47 -9.59
C ASN A 58 -1.20 -10.94 -8.84
N TYR A 59 -0.10 -10.65 -9.54
CA TYR A 59 1.08 -10.02 -8.94
C TYR A 59 0.74 -8.65 -8.35
N PHE A 60 0.05 -7.80 -9.12
CA PHE A 60 -0.41 -6.49 -8.65
C PHE A 60 -1.34 -6.61 -7.42
N GLN A 61 -2.26 -7.58 -7.40
CA GLN A 61 -3.13 -7.83 -6.25
C GLN A 61 -2.33 -8.24 -4.99
N GLN A 62 -1.25 -9.03 -5.14
CA GLN A 62 -0.38 -9.35 -4.00
C GLN A 62 0.38 -8.13 -3.49
N LEU A 63 0.87 -7.26 -4.38
CA LEU A 63 1.49 -5.99 -4.00
C LEU A 63 0.52 -5.09 -3.24
N LEU A 64 -0.72 -4.96 -3.72
CA LEU A 64 -1.76 -4.21 -3.01
C LEU A 64 -2.01 -4.75 -1.60
N ARG A 65 -2.17 -6.07 -1.45
CA ARG A 65 -2.35 -6.71 -0.14
C ARG A 65 -1.17 -6.45 0.79
N LEU A 66 0.06 -6.51 0.27
CA LEU A 66 1.26 -6.20 1.04
C LEU A 66 1.25 -4.74 1.51
N VAL A 67 1.00 -3.79 0.61
CA VAL A 67 0.96 -2.36 0.95
C VAL A 67 -0.12 -2.07 1.99
N TYR A 68 -1.33 -2.64 1.86
CA TYR A 68 -2.38 -2.49 2.87
C TYR A 68 -2.00 -3.08 4.22
N ARG A 69 -1.28 -4.22 4.25
CA ARG A 69 -0.76 -4.78 5.51
C ARG A 69 0.26 -3.84 6.16
N LEU A 70 1.14 -3.24 5.37
CA LEU A 70 2.11 -2.27 5.90
C LEU A 70 1.42 -1.03 6.45
N ILE A 71 0.45 -0.47 5.73
CA ILE A 71 -0.37 0.66 6.22
C ILE A 71 -1.03 0.29 7.56
N PHE A 72 -1.62 -0.90 7.65
CA PHE A 72 -2.23 -1.37 8.88
C PHE A 72 -1.21 -1.47 10.02
N VAL A 73 -0.06 -2.12 9.80
CA VAL A 73 1.00 -2.27 10.80
C VAL A 73 1.48 -0.91 11.29
N PHE A 74 1.81 0.02 10.39
CA PHE A 74 2.25 1.36 10.74
C PHE A 74 1.15 2.15 11.49
N THR A 75 -0.11 2.02 11.07
CA THR A 75 -1.24 2.68 11.76
C THR A 75 -1.41 2.14 13.19
N VAL A 76 -1.23 0.84 13.41
CA VAL A 76 -1.35 0.22 14.73
C VAL A 76 -0.15 0.59 15.61
N GLU A 77 1.05 0.66 15.02
CA GLU A 77 2.28 1.11 15.67
C GLU A 77 2.18 2.56 16.15
N GLU A 78 1.75 3.48 15.28
CA GLU A 78 1.54 4.90 15.61
C GLU A 78 0.52 5.10 16.74
N ARG A 79 -0.47 4.22 16.84
CA ARG A 79 -1.49 4.25 17.90
C ARG A 79 -1.00 3.64 19.23
N GLY A 80 0.23 3.12 19.28
CA GLY A 80 0.81 2.53 20.48
C GLY A 80 0.13 1.24 20.93
N VAL A 81 -0.53 0.51 20.02
CA VAL A 81 -1.30 -0.71 20.37
C VAL A 81 -0.43 -1.98 20.25
N LEU A 82 0.82 -1.86 19.79
CA LEU A 82 1.73 -3.00 19.60
C LEU A 82 2.53 -3.40 20.84
N HIS A 83 2.54 -2.61 21.91
CA HIS A 83 3.18 -2.95 23.19
C HIS A 83 2.36 -2.38 24.37
N PRO A 84 2.21 -3.10 25.50
CA PRO A 84 1.75 -2.51 26.75
C PRO A 84 2.80 -1.57 27.38
#